data_AF-A0A914MIL0-F1
#
_entry.id   AF-A0A914MIL0-F1
#
_cell.length_a   1.000
_cell.length_b   1.000
_cell.length_c   1.000
_cell.angle_alpha   90.00
_cell.angle_beta   90.00
_cell.angle_gamma   90.00
#
_symmetry.space_group_name_H-M   'P 1'
#
loop_
_entity.id
_entity.type
_entity.pdbx_description
1 polymer ?
#
loop_
_entity_poly.entity_id
_entity_poly.type
_entity_poly.pdbx_seq_one_letter_code
_entity_poly.pdbx_strand_id
1 'polypeptide(L)'
;MEDYPETTENQTTPTTSRKHHHPHNPYCEDHLGEFHSQFCEQDFQRQLDAVGPRVTGPGGVILPTNDEINKLLDYGSDSISAMCFTWNIAGKASRSLSRLNHLFAKMPPLERPSLIALALQELPASTLRFHSSVLSSLGKSLSSTHRVFCWVRKWSQMLVLFIKHPLSLFTSQPEYRFVSGINLASPFRTKGAISIRFRLFQCQCIFVACHLAHGKLERRILDYRRIAAQFDFNSLQKQSGKNLIHLFWFGDLNFRVLRKEELSDVAENMQKRLFRRQEDFQRILAHDELSLERANGLFKGFREAIIKFPPTHKFRIDSNFYMPSRMPSYTDRVLFWTNPEPDGLTAIRYDCVWEVHCSDHKPVYCIFKMKVMKNSFKETIKINGSV
;
A
#
# COMPACT_ATOMS: atom_id res chain seq x y z
N MET A 1 29.83 -26.63 63.63
CA MET A 1 30.02 -25.42 64.46
C MET A 1 29.86 -24.27 63.51
N GLU A 2 28.63 -23.83 63.27
CA GLU A 2 27.83 -22.84 64.04
C GLU A 2 27.71 -21.64 63.09
N ASP A 3 26.62 -20.89 62.94
CA ASP A 3 25.18 -21.08 63.13
C ASP A 3 24.52 -19.91 62.34
N TYR A 4 23.24 -20.05 62.00
CA TYR A 4 22.32 -19.13 61.28
C TYR A 4 22.15 -17.73 61.97
N PRO A 5 21.44 -16.68 61.43
CA PRO A 5 20.16 -16.82 60.71
C PRO A 5 19.72 -15.76 59.66
N GLU A 6 18.62 -16.12 58.98
CA GLU A 6 17.71 -15.29 58.18
C GLU A 6 16.97 -14.24 59.03
N THR A 7 16.59 -13.12 58.41
CA THR A 7 15.51 -12.25 58.89
C THR A 7 14.61 -11.81 57.73
N THR A 8 13.31 -12.02 57.91
CA THR A 8 12.20 -11.45 57.17
C THR A 8 11.73 -10.18 57.88
N GLU A 9 11.42 -9.11 57.14
CA GLU A 9 10.61 -8.02 57.68
C GLU A 9 9.69 -7.40 56.61
N ASN A 10 8.39 -7.44 56.90
CA ASN A 10 7.32 -6.67 56.27
C ASN A 10 7.37 -5.23 56.77
N GLN A 11 7.23 -4.24 55.88
CA GLN A 11 6.76 -2.90 56.27
C GLN A 11 5.72 -2.36 55.28
N THR A 12 4.65 -1.82 55.86
CA THR A 12 3.49 -1.21 55.23
C THR A 12 3.47 0.31 55.51
N THR A 13 2.83 1.06 54.60
CA THR A 13 2.27 2.45 54.72
C THR A 13 3.22 3.65 54.50
N PRO A 14 2.76 4.90 54.17
CA PRO A 14 1.41 5.40 53.84
C PRO A 14 1.31 6.33 52.58
N THR A 15 0.07 6.79 52.35
CA THR A 15 -0.53 7.72 51.38
C THR A 15 0.18 9.08 51.15
N THR A 16 0.01 9.66 49.94
CA THR A 16 -0.47 11.06 49.76
C THR A 16 -0.82 11.37 48.30
N SER A 17 -1.98 11.98 48.12
CA SER A 17 -2.53 12.49 46.86
C SER A 17 -1.87 13.79 46.42
N ARG A 18 -1.50 13.91 45.14
CA ARG A 18 -1.49 15.20 44.43
C ARG A 18 -2.19 15.04 43.08
N LYS A 19 -3.46 15.45 43.03
CA LYS A 19 -4.18 15.71 41.79
C LYS A 19 -3.63 16.99 41.18
N HIS A 20 -2.77 16.89 40.18
CA HIS A 20 -2.51 18.01 39.26
C HIS A 20 -3.49 17.90 38.09
N HIS A 21 -4.45 18.82 38.04
CA HIS A 21 -5.24 19.07 36.83
C HIS A 21 -4.34 19.77 35.81
N HIS A 22 -4.00 19.05 34.74
CA HIS A 22 -3.51 19.62 33.50
C HIS A 22 -4.55 19.40 32.40
N PRO A 23 -4.71 20.36 31.47
CA PRO A 23 -5.82 20.40 30.52
C PRO A 23 -5.76 19.24 29.53
N HIS A 24 -6.93 18.67 29.23
CA HIS A 24 -7.13 17.61 28.26
C HIS A 24 -6.49 17.95 26.90
N ASN A 25 -5.52 17.14 26.49
CA ASN A 25 -5.02 17.06 25.12
C ASN A 25 -5.70 15.85 24.43
N PRO A 26 -6.43 16.00 23.31
CA PRO A 26 -7.22 14.93 22.70
C PRO A 26 -6.39 13.91 21.89
N TYR A 27 -5.07 13.86 22.07
CA TYR A 27 -4.20 12.88 21.44
C TYR A 27 -3.58 11.97 22.52
N CYS A 28 -4.24 10.83 22.76
CA CYS A 28 -3.83 9.77 23.68
C CYS A 28 -2.33 9.40 23.57
N GLU A 29 -1.64 9.57 24.70
CA GLU A 29 -0.55 8.73 25.21
C GLU A 29 -1.21 7.67 26.12
N ASP A 30 -0.85 6.39 26.22
CA ASP A 30 0.34 5.63 25.90
C ASP A 30 -0.06 4.14 25.82
N HIS A 31 0.24 3.44 24.71
CA HIS A 31 0.51 1.99 24.71
C HIS A 31 1.57 1.68 23.64
N LEU A 32 2.82 1.63 24.08
CA LEU A 32 4.00 1.22 23.33
C LEU A 32 3.89 -0.28 22.99
N GLY A 33 3.23 -0.61 21.88
CA GLY A 33 3.15 -1.99 21.36
C GLY A 33 1.98 -2.26 20.43
N GLU A 34 0.98 -1.38 20.38
CA GLU A 34 -0.25 -1.69 19.64
C GLU A 34 -0.23 -1.22 18.20
N PHE A 35 -0.67 -2.11 17.33
CA PHE A 35 -0.85 -1.91 15.92
C PHE A 35 -1.86 -0.80 15.64
N HIS A 36 -1.48 0.16 14.81
CA HIS A 36 -2.36 1.28 14.51
C HIS A 36 -3.00 1.16 13.12
N SER A 37 -4.32 1.29 13.10
CA SER A 37 -5.13 1.54 11.90
C SER A 37 -6.05 2.71 12.22
N GLN A 38 -6.25 3.64 11.29
CA GLN A 38 -7.25 4.68 11.47
C GLN A 38 -8.11 4.79 10.22
N PHE A 39 -9.41 4.62 10.46
CA PHE A 39 -10.50 5.12 9.67
C PHE A 39 -11.41 5.84 10.67
N CYS A 40 -11.76 7.10 10.42
CA CYS A 40 -12.59 7.84 11.38
C CYS A 40 -14.08 7.56 11.10
N GLU A 41 -14.64 6.55 11.77
CA GLU A 41 -16.06 6.19 11.65
C GLU A 41 -16.98 7.37 11.96
N GLN A 42 -16.64 8.21 12.95
CA GLN A 42 -17.43 9.38 13.32
C GLN A 42 -17.44 10.46 12.23
N ASP A 43 -16.31 10.69 11.55
CA ASP A 43 -16.27 11.63 10.42
C ASP A 43 -17.01 11.05 9.21
N PHE A 44 -16.95 9.73 9.03
CA PHE A 44 -17.68 9.04 7.97
C PHE A 44 -19.19 9.09 8.21
N GLN A 45 -19.66 8.77 9.41
CA GLN A 45 -21.08 8.83 9.76
C GLN A 45 -21.61 10.27 9.65
N ARG A 46 -20.86 11.27 10.15
CA ARG A 46 -21.22 12.69 9.96
C ARG A 46 -21.36 13.09 8.50
N GLN A 47 -20.55 12.52 7.60
CA GLN A 47 -20.69 12.74 6.15
C GLN A 47 -21.95 12.09 5.60
N LEU A 48 -22.29 10.88 6.05
CA LEU A 48 -23.52 10.20 5.63
C LEU A 48 -24.76 10.97 6.11
N ASP A 49 -24.78 11.38 7.37
CA ASP A 49 -25.92 12.09 7.99
C ASP A 49 -26.19 13.44 7.30
N ALA A 50 -25.15 14.13 6.84
CA ALA A 50 -25.26 15.44 6.19
C ALA A 50 -25.94 15.39 4.79
N VAL A 51 -26.02 14.21 4.16
CA VAL A 51 -26.44 14.06 2.75
C VAL A 51 -27.92 13.65 2.62
N GLY A 52 -28.60 13.39 3.74
CA GLY A 52 -30.01 12.98 3.77
C GLY A 52 -30.26 11.57 3.21
N PRO A 53 -31.52 11.14 3.05
CA PRO A 53 -31.86 9.81 2.57
C PRO A 53 -31.36 9.59 1.14
N ARG A 54 -30.53 8.55 0.94
CA ARG A 54 -29.95 8.19 -0.37
C ARG A 54 -30.14 6.70 -0.63
N VAL A 55 -30.18 6.32 -1.90
CA VAL A 55 -30.14 4.91 -2.30
C VAL A 55 -28.76 4.35 -1.99
N THR A 56 -28.73 3.21 -1.29
CA THR A 56 -27.50 2.49 -0.98
C THR A 56 -27.40 1.18 -1.75
N GLY A 57 -26.18 0.83 -2.13
CA GLY A 57 -25.84 -0.44 -2.75
C GLY A 57 -25.23 -1.42 -1.75
N PRO A 58 -24.64 -2.52 -2.26
CA PRO A 58 -23.96 -3.52 -1.44
C PRO A 58 -22.92 -2.90 -0.50
N GLY A 59 -22.93 -3.30 0.78
CA GLY A 59 -22.02 -2.78 1.80
C GLY A 59 -22.37 -1.37 2.30
N GLY A 60 -23.63 -0.93 2.11
CA GLY A 60 -24.12 0.37 2.61
C GLY A 60 -23.60 1.57 1.82
N VAL A 61 -23.00 1.34 0.66
CA VAL A 61 -22.38 2.40 -0.15
C VAL A 61 -23.45 3.28 -0.75
N ILE A 62 -23.39 4.60 -0.54
CA ILE A 62 -24.25 5.55 -1.25
C ILE A 62 -24.00 5.41 -2.76
N LEU A 63 -25.07 5.29 -3.54
CA LEU A 63 -24.99 5.27 -5.00
C LEU A 63 -25.14 6.70 -5.55
N PRO A 64 -24.19 7.18 -6.37
CA PRO A 64 -24.32 8.49 -7.00
C PRO A 64 -25.44 8.47 -8.05
N THR A 65 -26.10 9.60 -8.27
CA THR A 65 -26.91 9.82 -9.47
C THR A 65 -26.05 9.78 -10.73
N ASN A 66 -26.68 9.67 -11.92
CA ASN A 66 -25.95 9.72 -13.19
C ASN A 66 -25.18 11.04 -13.39
N ASP A 67 -25.74 12.16 -12.92
CA ASP A 67 -25.07 13.46 -13.02
C ASP A 67 -23.90 13.59 -12.04
N GLU A 68 -24.06 13.08 -10.82
CA GLU A 68 -22.97 13.04 -9.84
C GLU A 68 -21.83 12.16 -10.34
N ILE A 69 -22.12 10.93 -10.79
CA ILE A 69 -21.07 10.03 -11.24
C ILE A 69 -20.32 10.62 -12.44
N ASN A 70 -21.00 11.20 -13.43
CA ASN A 70 -20.33 11.80 -14.59
C ASN A 70 -19.37 12.95 -14.23
N LYS A 71 -19.61 13.67 -13.11
CA LYS A 71 -18.70 14.71 -12.59
C LYS A 71 -17.51 14.13 -11.81
N LEU A 72 -17.63 12.89 -11.32
CA LEU A 72 -16.62 12.21 -10.52
C LEU A 72 -15.62 11.39 -11.35
N LEU A 73 -16.01 10.98 -12.56
CA LEU A 73 -15.19 10.14 -13.42
C LEU A 73 -14.11 10.96 -14.14
N ASP A 74 -12.94 10.35 -14.25
CA ASP A 74 -11.84 10.94 -15.00
C ASP A 74 -12.07 10.71 -16.51
N TYR A 75 -11.57 11.63 -17.35
CA TYR A 75 -11.50 11.48 -18.83
C TYR A 75 -12.85 11.36 -19.58
N GLY A 76 -13.95 11.94 -19.08
CA GLY A 76 -15.26 11.86 -19.75
C GLY A 76 -15.77 10.44 -19.97
N SER A 77 -15.36 9.50 -19.10
CA SER A 77 -15.43 8.05 -19.35
C SER A 77 -16.28 7.27 -18.33
N ASP A 78 -16.04 5.96 -18.21
CA ASP A 78 -16.58 4.99 -17.24
C ASP A 78 -15.56 4.63 -16.14
N SER A 79 -14.51 5.45 -15.98
CA SER A 79 -13.32 5.10 -15.20
C SER A 79 -12.84 6.21 -14.29
N ILE A 80 -12.08 5.84 -13.26
CA ILE A 80 -11.27 6.75 -12.45
C ILE A 80 -9.80 6.32 -12.50
N SER A 81 -8.92 7.18 -12.03
CA SER A 81 -7.49 6.89 -11.89
C SER A 81 -7.14 6.36 -10.49
N ALA A 82 -6.28 5.35 -10.44
CA ALA A 82 -5.73 4.82 -9.18
C ALA A 82 -4.22 4.73 -9.26
N MET A 83 -3.50 4.99 -8.17
CA MET A 83 -2.05 4.85 -8.11
C MET A 83 -1.64 3.92 -6.98
N CYS A 84 -0.75 2.97 -7.29
CA CYS A 84 -0.01 2.22 -6.30
C CYS A 84 1.43 2.73 -6.28
N PHE A 85 1.85 3.28 -5.16
CA PHE A 85 3.21 3.77 -4.92
C PHE A 85 3.83 2.91 -3.82
N THR A 86 4.98 2.28 -4.08
CA THR A 86 5.73 1.50 -3.09
C THR A 86 7.14 2.05 -2.92
N TRP A 87 7.61 2.08 -1.67
CA TRP A 87 8.99 2.46 -1.39
C TRP A 87 9.53 1.84 -0.10
N ASN A 88 10.60 1.06 -0.22
CA ASN A 88 11.42 0.66 0.92
C ASN A 88 12.32 1.85 1.32
N ILE A 89 12.08 2.42 2.50
CA ILE A 89 12.76 3.64 2.97
C ILE A 89 14.01 3.36 3.80
N ALA A 90 14.39 2.09 3.99
CA ALA A 90 15.63 1.67 4.67
C ALA A 90 15.89 2.36 6.02
N GLY A 91 14.83 2.57 6.81
CA GLY A 91 14.88 3.24 8.11
C GLY A 91 15.18 4.74 8.08
N LYS A 92 15.14 5.41 6.92
CA LYS A 92 15.52 6.83 6.78
C LYS A 92 14.34 7.77 6.98
N ALA A 93 14.07 8.15 8.23
CA ALA A 93 12.88 8.94 8.59
C ALA A 93 12.75 10.31 7.88
N SER A 94 13.55 11.30 8.30
CA SER A 94 13.37 12.71 7.93
C SER A 94 13.56 12.98 6.43
N ARG A 95 14.58 12.38 5.83
CA ARG A 95 14.89 12.55 4.40
C ARG A 95 13.81 11.94 3.52
N SER A 96 13.33 10.74 3.86
CA SER A 96 12.27 10.09 3.08
C SER A 96 10.95 10.84 3.18
N LEU A 97 10.63 11.38 4.35
CA LEU A 97 9.45 12.23 4.52
C LEU A 97 9.54 13.50 3.65
N SER A 98 10.67 14.20 3.68
CA SER A 98 10.91 15.39 2.86
C SER A 98 10.78 15.09 1.36
N ARG A 99 11.33 13.97 0.89
CA ARG A 99 11.22 13.54 -0.51
C ARG A 99 9.79 13.18 -0.90
N LEU A 100 9.06 12.41 -0.09
CA LEU A 100 7.64 12.13 -0.34
C LEU A 100 6.85 13.43 -0.44
N ASN A 101 7.05 14.33 0.52
CA ASN A 101 6.35 15.61 0.54
C ASN A 101 6.60 16.42 -0.73
N HIS A 102 7.85 16.51 -1.16
CA HIS A 102 8.24 17.19 -2.39
C HIS A 102 7.61 16.56 -3.64
N LEU A 103 7.58 15.23 -3.74
CA LEU A 103 7.00 14.52 -4.89
C LEU A 103 5.50 14.78 -5.02
N PHE A 104 4.75 14.61 -3.92
CA PHE A 104 3.29 14.81 -3.93
C PHE A 104 2.89 16.28 -4.05
N ALA A 105 3.68 17.20 -3.49
CA ALA A 105 3.44 18.64 -3.64
C ALA A 105 3.66 19.11 -5.09
N LYS A 106 4.64 18.53 -5.80
CA LYS A 106 4.92 18.86 -7.20
C LYS A 106 3.91 18.33 -8.20
N MET A 107 3.15 17.28 -7.83
CA MET A 107 2.12 16.72 -8.71
C MET A 107 0.95 17.72 -8.84
N PRO A 108 0.67 18.25 -10.05
CA PRO A 108 -0.40 19.22 -10.25
C PRO A 108 -1.75 18.68 -9.78
N PRO A 109 -2.61 19.47 -9.13
CA PRO A 109 -3.90 19.00 -8.60
C PRO A 109 -4.77 18.23 -9.60
N LEU A 110 -4.79 18.64 -10.86
CA LEU A 110 -5.58 18.01 -11.94
C LEU A 110 -5.00 16.67 -12.42
N GLU A 111 -3.69 16.46 -12.25
CA GLU A 111 -3.01 15.22 -12.63
C GLU A 111 -2.99 14.18 -11.50
N ARG A 112 -3.44 14.56 -10.29
CA ARG A 112 -3.44 13.65 -9.14
C ARG A 112 -4.44 12.51 -9.35
N PRO A 113 -4.00 11.25 -9.22
CA PRO A 113 -4.87 10.08 -9.32
C PRO A 113 -6.02 10.15 -8.31
N SER A 114 -7.21 9.71 -8.70
CA SER A 114 -8.42 9.75 -7.87
C SER A 114 -8.31 8.92 -6.57
N LEU A 115 -7.57 7.82 -6.64
CA LEU A 115 -7.11 7.03 -5.48
C LEU A 115 -5.59 6.96 -5.46
N ILE A 116 -4.99 7.16 -4.29
CA ILE A 116 -3.54 7.05 -4.09
C ILE A 116 -3.27 6.07 -2.94
N ALA A 117 -2.67 4.93 -3.26
CA ALA A 117 -2.21 3.93 -2.30
C ALA A 117 -0.70 4.01 -2.12
N LEU A 118 -0.25 4.42 -0.93
CA LEU A 118 1.15 4.55 -0.56
C LEU A 118 1.56 3.42 0.38
N ALA A 119 2.41 2.51 -0.11
CA ALA A 119 3.04 1.45 0.67
C ALA A 119 4.49 1.82 1.01
N LEU A 120 4.84 1.77 2.29
CA LEU A 120 6.19 2.00 2.78
C LEU A 120 6.71 0.76 3.52
N GLN A 121 7.95 0.36 3.24
CA GLN A 121 8.65 -0.71 3.93
C GLN A 121 9.90 -0.20 4.65
N GLU A 122 10.37 -0.94 5.65
CA GLU A 122 11.49 -0.57 6.52
C GLU A 122 11.33 0.81 7.17
N LEU A 123 10.16 1.07 7.75
CA LEU A 123 9.97 2.26 8.54
C LEU A 123 11.00 2.34 9.68
N PRO A 124 11.48 3.55 10.02
CA PRO A 124 12.47 3.76 11.09
C PRO A 124 11.98 3.17 12.42
N ALA A 125 12.77 2.26 13.00
CA ALA A 125 12.51 1.72 14.33
C ALA A 125 12.65 2.80 15.42
N SER A 126 13.53 3.78 15.20
CA SER A 126 13.78 4.92 16.09
C SER A 126 12.63 5.91 16.20
N THR A 127 11.57 5.78 15.40
CA THR A 127 10.47 6.74 15.36
C THR A 127 9.12 6.02 15.40
N LEU A 128 8.66 5.77 16.62
CA LEU A 128 7.37 5.14 16.90
C LEU A 128 6.21 5.92 16.26
N ARG A 129 6.31 7.26 16.20
CA ARG A 129 5.30 8.15 15.59
C ARG A 129 5.56 8.53 14.12
N PHE A 130 6.41 7.78 13.40
CA PHE A 130 6.74 8.10 12.00
C PHE A 130 5.49 8.16 11.10
N HIS A 131 4.54 7.26 11.34
CA HIS A 131 3.25 7.25 10.68
C HIS A 131 2.50 8.60 10.82
N SER A 132 2.46 9.18 12.02
CA SER A 132 1.83 10.48 12.28
C SER A 132 2.50 11.59 11.46
N SER A 133 3.84 11.54 11.32
CA SER A 133 4.58 12.50 10.49
C SER A 133 4.24 12.36 9.00
N VAL A 134 4.14 11.13 8.49
CA VAL A 134 3.72 10.86 7.11
C VAL A 134 2.31 11.39 6.86
N LEU A 135 1.37 11.09 7.76
CA LEU A 135 -0.03 11.49 7.65
C LEU A 135 -0.19 13.02 7.71
N SER A 136 0.49 13.68 8.65
CA SER A 136 0.47 15.14 8.80
C SER A 136 1.06 15.83 7.56
N SER A 137 2.25 15.40 7.11
CA SER A 137 2.93 16.02 5.99
C SER A 137 2.20 15.81 4.67
N LEU A 138 1.85 14.57 4.34
CA LEU A 138 1.19 14.26 3.07
C LEU A 138 -0.28 14.66 3.08
N GLY A 139 -0.96 14.55 4.23
CA GLY A 139 -2.31 15.08 4.41
C GLY A 139 -2.36 16.57 4.11
N LYS A 140 -1.39 17.35 4.61
CA LYS A 140 -1.26 18.78 4.27
C LYS A 140 -1.01 19.00 2.77
N SER A 141 -0.06 18.30 2.17
CA SER A 141 0.31 18.50 0.75
C SER A 141 -0.77 18.07 -0.25
N LEU A 142 -1.64 17.14 0.14
CA LEU A 142 -2.74 16.65 -0.69
C LEU A 142 -4.10 17.29 -0.35
N SER A 143 -4.20 18.02 0.78
CA SER A 143 -5.45 18.58 1.33
C SER A 143 -6.32 19.38 0.39
N SER A 144 -5.76 19.99 -0.66
CA SER A 144 -6.54 20.73 -1.66
C SER A 144 -7.43 19.84 -2.53
N THR A 145 -7.16 18.54 -2.57
CA THR A 145 -7.78 17.58 -3.49
C THR A 145 -8.21 16.29 -2.82
N HIS A 146 -7.44 15.83 -1.82
CA HIS A 146 -7.62 14.54 -1.17
C HIS A 146 -7.67 14.68 0.34
N ARG A 147 -8.31 13.68 0.94
CA ARG A 147 -8.16 13.35 2.36
C ARG A 147 -7.48 11.99 2.52
N VAL A 148 -6.91 11.77 3.71
CA VAL A 148 -6.56 10.41 4.15
C VAL A 148 -7.87 9.64 4.29
N PHE A 149 -8.04 8.57 3.50
CA PHE A 149 -9.20 7.70 3.59
C PHE A 149 -9.03 6.74 4.76
N CYS A 150 -7.94 5.97 4.74
CA CYS A 150 -7.55 5.11 5.85
C CYS A 150 -6.05 4.82 5.79
N TRP A 151 -5.53 4.29 6.89
CA TRP A 151 -4.15 3.82 6.93
C TRP A 151 -4.01 2.68 7.92
N VAL A 152 -2.99 1.85 7.70
CA VAL A 152 -2.61 0.74 8.57
C VAL A 152 -1.10 0.71 8.66
N ARG A 153 -0.57 0.64 9.89
CA ARG A 153 0.83 0.36 10.16
C ARG A 153 0.95 -0.98 10.89
N LYS A 154 1.82 -1.85 10.38
CA LYS A 154 2.21 -3.08 11.04
C LYS A 154 3.74 -3.15 11.04
N TRP A 155 4.33 -3.03 12.22
CA TRP A 155 5.78 -3.03 12.39
C TRP A 155 6.47 -1.95 11.54
N SER A 156 7.39 -2.37 10.67
CA SER A 156 8.12 -1.53 9.73
C SER A 156 7.42 -1.43 8.37
N GLN A 157 6.12 -1.71 8.28
CA GLN A 157 5.32 -1.56 7.07
C GLN A 157 4.14 -0.62 7.32
N MET A 158 3.79 0.17 6.32
CA MET A 158 2.61 1.05 6.36
C MET A 158 1.96 1.11 5.00
N LEU A 159 0.63 1.08 4.98
CA LEU A 159 -0.20 1.34 3.82
C LEU A 159 -1.13 2.51 4.14
N VAL A 160 -1.12 3.55 3.32
CA VAL A 160 -2.00 4.71 3.42
C VAL A 160 -2.80 4.81 2.13
N LEU A 161 -4.12 4.98 2.25
CA LEU A 161 -4.99 5.31 1.13
C LEU A 161 -5.42 6.77 1.25
N PHE A 162 -5.20 7.54 0.18
CA PHE A 162 -5.79 8.86 -0.01
C PHE A 162 -6.87 8.78 -1.10
N ILE A 163 -7.92 9.56 -0.94
CA ILE A 163 -9.06 9.61 -1.86
C ILE A 163 -9.44 11.07 -2.13
N LYS A 164 -9.80 11.39 -3.37
CA LYS A 164 -10.35 12.72 -3.70
C LYS A 164 -11.58 13.01 -2.84
N HIS A 165 -11.72 14.24 -2.35
CA HIS A 165 -12.81 14.61 -1.44
C HIS A 165 -14.21 14.18 -1.90
N PRO A 166 -14.61 14.38 -3.17
CA PRO A 166 -15.94 14.01 -3.62
C PRO A 166 -16.19 12.49 -3.65
N LEU A 167 -15.14 11.68 -3.83
CA LEU A 167 -15.27 10.23 -3.92
C LEU A 167 -15.48 9.55 -2.56
N SER A 168 -15.05 10.16 -1.46
CA SER A 168 -15.12 9.52 -0.13
C SER A 168 -16.54 9.26 0.37
N LEU A 169 -17.53 9.96 -0.18
CA LEU A 169 -18.94 9.74 0.16
C LEU A 169 -19.47 8.42 -0.43
N PHE A 170 -18.87 7.96 -1.53
CA PHE A 170 -19.34 6.81 -2.30
C PHE A 170 -18.51 5.56 -2.00
N THR A 171 -17.99 5.45 -0.78
CA THR A 171 -17.22 4.30 -0.32
C THR A 171 -17.93 3.54 0.79
N SER A 172 -17.63 2.25 0.95
CA SER A 172 -17.91 1.54 2.21
C SER A 172 -16.86 1.88 3.24
N GLN A 173 -17.11 1.51 4.49
CA GLN A 173 -16.04 1.39 5.48
C GLN A 173 -14.94 0.44 4.98
N PRO A 174 -13.65 0.78 5.15
CA PRO A 174 -12.56 -0.09 4.80
C PRO A 174 -12.31 -1.17 5.85
N GLU A 175 -12.15 -2.40 5.37
CA GLU A 175 -11.67 -3.56 6.13
C GLU A 175 -10.16 -3.71 5.91
N TYR A 176 -9.43 -4.14 6.94
CA TYR A 176 -8.01 -4.43 6.78
C TYR A 176 -7.61 -5.77 7.40
N ARG A 177 -6.52 -6.35 6.88
CA ARG A 177 -5.91 -7.57 7.43
C ARG A 177 -4.39 -7.47 7.36
N PHE A 178 -3.71 -8.08 8.32
CA PHE A 178 -2.26 -8.27 8.27
C PHE A 178 -1.92 -9.74 8.29
N VAL A 179 -0.98 -10.14 7.43
CA VAL A 179 -0.48 -11.51 7.35
C VAL A 179 1.03 -11.47 7.54
N SER A 180 1.55 -12.13 8.58
CA SER A 180 2.99 -12.21 8.81
C SER A 180 3.66 -13.17 7.83
N GLY A 181 4.92 -12.88 7.48
CA GLY A 181 5.80 -13.85 6.81
C GLY A 181 6.14 -15.07 7.69
N ILE A 182 6.86 -16.03 7.14
CA ILE A 182 6.99 -17.38 7.75
C ILE A 182 8.13 -17.51 8.75
N ASN A 183 9.28 -16.88 8.50
CA ASN A 183 10.41 -16.97 9.42
C ASN A 183 10.28 -15.91 10.52
N LEU A 184 9.70 -16.33 11.64
CA LEU A 184 9.53 -15.59 12.88
C LEU A 184 10.74 -15.78 13.81
N ALA A 185 11.92 -15.34 13.41
CA ALA A 185 13.02 -15.21 14.37
C ALA A 185 13.00 -13.78 14.97
N SER A 186 12.77 -13.71 16.29
CA SER A 186 12.90 -12.51 17.11
C SER A 186 14.35 -11.98 17.04
N PRO A 187 14.57 -10.65 16.96
CA PRO A 187 13.64 -9.58 17.35
C PRO A 187 12.95 -8.80 16.23
N PHE A 188 13.02 -9.19 14.95
CA PHE A 188 12.55 -8.31 13.87
C PHE A 188 11.43 -8.91 12.99
N ARG A 189 10.20 -8.90 13.51
CA ARG A 189 8.96 -9.13 12.73
C ARG A 189 8.73 -7.99 11.73
N THR A 190 9.46 -7.96 10.61
CA THR A 190 9.35 -6.90 9.59
C THR A 190 8.65 -7.34 8.30
N LYS A 191 8.47 -8.65 8.09
CA LYS A 191 7.98 -9.24 6.83
C LYS A 191 6.51 -9.66 6.91
N GLY A 192 5.79 -9.51 5.81
CA GLY A 192 4.36 -9.80 5.72
C GLY A 192 3.66 -8.95 4.68
N ALA A 193 2.34 -8.87 4.78
CA ALA A 193 1.52 -8.00 3.95
C ALA A 193 0.37 -7.37 4.74
N ILE A 194 0.07 -6.12 4.42
CA ILE A 194 -1.12 -5.40 4.83
C ILE A 194 -2.07 -5.41 3.64
N SER A 195 -3.32 -5.83 3.87
CA SER A 195 -4.39 -5.62 2.90
C SER A 195 -5.44 -4.66 3.41
N ILE A 196 -5.95 -3.83 2.51
CA ILE A 196 -7.12 -2.97 2.72
C ILE A 196 -8.13 -3.26 1.62
N ARG A 197 -9.38 -3.48 2.01
CA ARG A 197 -10.52 -3.76 1.13
C ARG A 197 -11.65 -2.79 1.44
N PHE A 198 -12.26 -2.25 0.40
CA PHE A 198 -13.48 -1.44 0.52
C PHE A 198 -14.24 -1.48 -0.81
N ARG A 199 -15.47 -1.00 -0.79
CA ARG A 199 -16.22 -0.72 -2.01
C ARG A 199 -16.12 0.76 -2.36
N LEU A 200 -15.94 1.07 -3.63
CA LEU A 200 -16.09 2.40 -4.20
C LEU A 200 -17.15 2.29 -5.30
N PHE A 201 -18.25 3.01 -5.14
CA PHE A 201 -19.49 2.75 -5.88
C PHE A 201 -19.85 1.25 -5.72
N GLN A 202 -20.07 0.56 -6.84
CA GLN A 202 -20.37 -0.87 -6.84
C GLN A 202 -19.12 -1.75 -7.06
N CYS A 203 -17.92 -1.17 -7.01
CA CYS A 203 -16.67 -1.87 -7.30
C CYS A 203 -15.92 -2.22 -6.03
N GLN A 204 -15.43 -3.45 -5.91
CA GLN A 204 -14.60 -3.87 -4.79
C GLN A 204 -13.13 -3.56 -5.09
N CYS A 205 -12.51 -2.70 -4.27
CA CYS A 205 -11.11 -2.33 -4.38
C CYS A 205 -10.31 -3.05 -3.28
N ILE A 206 -9.24 -3.75 -3.64
CA ILE A 206 -8.35 -4.46 -2.71
C ILE A 206 -6.91 -4.03 -2.98
N PHE A 207 -6.25 -3.49 -1.96
CA PHE A 207 -4.84 -3.11 -2.01
C PHE A 207 -4.04 -4.02 -1.08
N VAL A 208 -3.06 -4.76 -1.60
CA VAL A 208 -2.16 -5.64 -0.85
C VAL A 208 -0.75 -5.07 -0.94
N ALA A 209 -0.28 -4.49 0.16
CA ALA A 209 1.06 -3.94 0.32
C ALA A 209 1.94 -4.95 1.06
N CYS A 210 3.05 -5.41 0.47
CA CYS A 210 3.89 -6.43 1.09
C CYS A 210 5.37 -6.02 1.27
N HIS A 211 6.02 -6.75 2.17
CA HIS A 211 7.46 -6.84 2.31
C HIS A 211 7.80 -8.32 2.51
N LEU A 212 8.20 -9.00 1.43
CA LEU A 212 8.48 -10.44 1.44
C LEU A 212 9.89 -10.73 1.96
N ALA A 213 10.13 -11.98 2.36
CA ALA A 213 11.43 -12.43 2.86
C ALA A 213 12.59 -12.12 1.89
N HIS A 214 13.74 -11.79 2.46
CA HIS A 214 15.01 -11.75 1.74
C HIS A 214 15.68 -13.15 1.74
N GLY A 215 16.76 -13.29 0.97
CA GLY A 215 17.55 -14.53 0.91
C GLY A 215 17.04 -15.49 -0.15
N LYS A 216 16.80 -16.75 0.21
CA LYS A 216 16.41 -17.82 -0.72
C LYS A 216 15.02 -17.59 -1.35
N LEU A 217 14.87 -18.00 -2.62
CA LEU A 217 13.64 -17.86 -3.41
C LEU A 217 12.44 -18.56 -2.77
N GLU A 218 12.65 -19.75 -2.22
CA GLU A 218 11.59 -20.58 -1.63
C GLU A 218 10.90 -19.87 -0.48
N ARG A 219 11.63 -19.04 0.28
CA ARG A 219 11.05 -18.24 1.38
C ARG A 219 10.07 -17.19 0.85
N ARG A 220 10.40 -16.53 -0.27
CA ARG A 220 9.51 -15.56 -0.93
C ARG A 220 8.27 -16.23 -1.50
N ILE A 221 8.44 -17.38 -2.15
CA ILE A 221 7.32 -18.16 -2.68
C ILE A 221 6.39 -18.59 -1.55
N LEU A 222 6.95 -19.03 -0.42
CA LEU A 222 6.17 -19.48 0.72
C LEU A 222 5.44 -18.31 1.41
N ASP A 223 6.09 -17.16 1.56
CA ASP A 223 5.44 -15.92 2.02
C ASP A 223 4.27 -15.53 1.09
N TYR A 224 4.49 -15.53 -0.24
CA TYR A 224 3.43 -15.30 -1.22
C TYR A 224 2.26 -16.27 -1.03
N ARG A 225 2.52 -17.59 -0.97
CA ARG A 225 1.47 -18.61 -0.82
C ARG A 225 0.66 -18.40 0.46
N ARG A 226 1.32 -18.06 1.57
CA ARG A 226 0.66 -17.78 2.84
C ARG A 226 -0.23 -16.54 2.77
N ILE A 227 0.28 -15.45 2.17
CA ILE A 227 -0.49 -14.22 1.99
C ILE A 227 -1.66 -14.48 1.04
N ALA A 228 -1.41 -15.12 -0.09
CA ALA A 228 -2.41 -15.44 -1.10
C ALA A 228 -3.52 -16.33 -0.55
N ALA A 229 -3.23 -17.31 0.32
CA ALA A 229 -4.23 -18.17 0.94
C ALA A 229 -5.25 -17.42 1.83
N GLN A 230 -4.97 -16.17 2.23
CA GLN A 230 -5.90 -15.36 3.01
C GLN A 230 -6.95 -14.64 2.15
N PHE A 231 -6.66 -14.49 0.87
CA PHE A 231 -7.62 -14.02 -0.10
C PHE A 231 -8.12 -15.28 -0.76
N ASP A 232 -9.37 -15.65 -0.56
CA ASP A 232 -9.96 -16.77 -1.29
C ASP A 232 -10.08 -16.35 -2.78
N PHE A 233 -8.96 -16.36 -3.48
CA PHE A 233 -8.82 -15.92 -4.87
C PHE A 233 -9.68 -16.77 -5.78
N ASN A 234 -9.86 -18.05 -5.44
CA ASN A 234 -10.77 -18.93 -6.14
C ASN A 234 -12.22 -18.45 -5.99
N SER A 235 -12.64 -18.04 -4.80
CA SER A 235 -13.96 -17.41 -4.62
C SER A 235 -14.06 -16.04 -5.31
N LEU A 236 -13.01 -15.21 -5.28
CA LEU A 236 -12.99 -13.93 -6.01
C LEU A 236 -13.11 -14.14 -7.52
N GLN A 237 -12.46 -15.17 -8.07
CA GLN A 237 -12.59 -15.58 -9.47
C GLN A 237 -13.96 -16.19 -9.77
N LYS A 238 -14.54 -16.98 -8.86
CA LYS A 238 -15.90 -17.55 -9.03
C LYS A 238 -17.02 -16.50 -8.93
N GLN A 239 -16.76 -15.37 -8.27
CA GLN A 239 -17.66 -14.20 -8.29
C GLN A 239 -17.59 -13.41 -9.62
N SER A 240 -16.81 -13.91 -10.59
CA SER A 240 -16.74 -13.37 -11.94
C SER A 240 -18.13 -13.21 -12.57
N GLY A 241 -18.39 -12.03 -13.15
CA GLY A 241 -19.66 -11.67 -13.77
C GLY A 241 -20.73 -11.03 -12.86
N LYS A 242 -20.60 -11.08 -11.52
CA LYS A 242 -21.59 -10.45 -10.59
C LYS A 242 -21.12 -9.16 -9.93
N ASN A 243 -19.80 -8.98 -9.75
CA ASN A 243 -19.20 -7.82 -9.11
C ASN A 243 -17.91 -7.41 -9.83
N LEU A 244 -17.71 -6.11 -10.08
CA LEU A 244 -16.44 -5.57 -10.56
C LEU A 244 -15.44 -5.53 -9.40
N ILE A 245 -14.32 -6.24 -9.54
CA ILE A 245 -13.29 -6.34 -8.50
C ILE A 245 -11.97 -5.87 -9.09
N HIS A 246 -11.25 -5.02 -8.36
CA HIS A 246 -9.90 -4.56 -8.68
C HIS A 246 -8.99 -4.88 -7.52
N LEU A 247 -7.92 -5.61 -7.79
CA LEU A 247 -6.94 -6.02 -6.79
C LEU A 247 -5.54 -5.61 -7.22
N PHE A 248 -4.87 -4.88 -6.35
CA PHE A 248 -3.51 -4.39 -6.53
C PHE A 248 -2.59 -5.09 -5.54
N TRP A 249 -1.49 -5.67 -6.02
CA TRP A 249 -0.48 -6.31 -5.18
C TRP A 249 0.87 -5.67 -5.43
N PHE A 250 1.42 -5.00 -4.43
CA PHE A 250 2.60 -4.17 -4.60
C PHE A 250 3.44 -4.11 -3.34
N GLY A 251 4.71 -3.76 -3.47
CA GLY A 251 5.61 -3.75 -2.32
C GLY A 251 7.06 -4.01 -2.68
N ASP A 252 7.86 -4.24 -1.64
CA ASP A 252 9.17 -4.87 -1.76
C ASP A 252 8.97 -6.40 -1.74
N LEU A 253 8.83 -6.99 -2.93
CA LEU A 253 8.66 -8.41 -3.11
C LEU A 253 10.00 -9.18 -2.99
N ASN A 254 11.13 -8.46 -2.97
CA ASN A 254 12.47 -8.99 -2.72
C ASN A 254 13.00 -10.05 -3.70
N PHE A 255 12.30 -10.33 -4.81
CA PHE A 255 12.81 -11.18 -5.90
C PHE A 255 14.05 -10.55 -6.52
N ARG A 256 14.99 -11.40 -6.92
CA ARG A 256 16.34 -11.02 -7.34
C ARG A 256 16.59 -11.40 -8.78
N VAL A 257 17.48 -10.67 -9.42
CA VAL A 257 18.06 -11.10 -10.69
C VAL A 257 19.12 -12.15 -10.40
N LEU A 258 18.98 -13.32 -11.01
CA LEU A 258 19.93 -14.43 -10.88
C LEU A 258 21.24 -14.05 -11.55
N ARG A 259 22.36 -14.21 -10.84
CA ARG A 259 23.68 -13.96 -11.42
C ARG A 259 24.01 -15.08 -12.41
N LYS A 260 24.22 -14.69 -13.66
CA LYS A 260 24.67 -15.54 -14.77
C LYS A 260 25.92 -14.93 -15.39
N GLU A 261 26.74 -15.73 -16.06
CA GLU A 261 27.96 -15.26 -16.74
C GLU A 261 27.63 -14.17 -17.77
N GLU A 262 26.52 -14.35 -18.49
CA GLU A 262 25.98 -13.38 -19.45
C GLU A 262 25.52 -12.06 -18.82
N LEU A 263 25.43 -11.96 -17.49
CA LEU A 263 25.10 -10.72 -16.77
C LEU A 263 26.28 -10.19 -15.95
N SER A 264 27.48 -10.70 -16.16
CA SER A 264 28.69 -10.29 -15.42
C SER A 264 29.01 -8.80 -15.60
N ASP A 265 28.65 -8.23 -16.75
CA ASP A 265 28.86 -6.84 -17.14
C ASP A 265 27.78 -5.88 -16.63
N VAL A 266 26.60 -6.38 -16.22
CA VAL A 266 25.41 -5.57 -15.90
C VAL A 266 25.71 -4.51 -14.84
N ALA A 267 26.32 -4.90 -13.72
CA ALA A 267 26.55 -3.97 -12.62
C ALA A 267 27.53 -2.84 -13.01
N GLU A 268 28.55 -3.16 -13.82
CA GLU A 268 29.53 -2.19 -14.29
C GLU A 268 28.93 -1.28 -15.37
N ASN A 269 28.27 -1.86 -16.36
CA ASN A 269 27.67 -1.14 -17.47
C ASN A 269 26.50 -0.26 -17.02
N MET A 270 25.74 -0.67 -16.01
CA MET A 270 24.76 0.20 -15.33
C MET A 270 25.43 1.42 -14.68
N GLN A 271 26.57 1.24 -14.00
CA GLN A 271 27.32 2.36 -13.40
C GLN A 271 27.85 3.33 -14.47
N LYS A 272 28.33 2.80 -15.59
CA LYS A 272 28.73 3.58 -16.77
C LYS A 272 27.55 4.15 -17.56
N ARG A 273 26.31 3.88 -17.12
CA ARG A 273 25.04 4.27 -17.77
C ARG A 273 24.97 3.83 -19.23
N LEU A 274 25.46 2.63 -19.54
CA LEU A 274 25.36 2.01 -20.86
C LEU A 274 24.01 1.31 -21.07
N PHE A 275 23.38 0.83 -19.98
CA PHE A 275 22.01 0.31 -19.98
C PHE A 275 21.02 1.48 -19.96
N ARG A 276 20.38 1.79 -21.09
CA ARG A 276 19.43 2.92 -21.21
C ARG A 276 18.18 2.61 -22.03
N ARG A 277 18.15 1.46 -22.70
CA ARG A 277 17.09 1.10 -23.63
C ARG A 277 16.23 -0.03 -23.06
N GLN A 278 15.02 -0.15 -23.59
CA GLN A 278 14.07 -1.18 -23.19
C GLN A 278 14.63 -2.60 -23.31
N GLU A 279 15.37 -2.88 -24.39
CA GLU A 279 16.03 -4.16 -24.66
C GLU A 279 16.99 -4.54 -23.53
N ASP A 280 17.74 -3.56 -23.01
CA ASP A 280 18.72 -3.79 -21.97
C ASP A 280 18.02 -4.21 -20.65
N PHE A 281 16.86 -3.62 -20.36
CA PHE A 281 16.03 -4.01 -19.20
C PHE A 281 15.39 -5.39 -19.39
N GLN A 282 14.93 -5.71 -20.61
CA GLN A 282 14.38 -7.02 -20.93
C GLN A 282 15.41 -8.14 -20.78
N ARG A 283 16.67 -7.91 -21.19
CA ARG A 283 17.78 -8.85 -20.97
C ARG A 283 17.97 -9.17 -19.48
N ILE A 284 17.84 -8.18 -18.60
CA ILE A 284 17.96 -8.38 -17.15
C ILE A 284 16.73 -9.13 -16.61
N LEU A 285 15.53 -8.74 -17.05
CA LEU A 285 14.27 -9.35 -16.63
C LEU A 285 14.13 -10.81 -17.04
N ALA A 286 14.82 -11.25 -18.10
CA ALA A 286 14.91 -12.65 -18.49
C ALA A 286 15.52 -13.56 -17.39
N HIS A 287 16.27 -12.97 -16.45
CA HIS A 287 16.87 -13.67 -15.31
C HIS A 287 16.31 -13.20 -13.97
N ASP A 288 15.21 -12.45 -13.98
CA ASP A 288 14.51 -12.01 -12.77
C ASP A 288 13.66 -13.16 -12.20
N GLU A 289 13.90 -13.50 -10.93
CA GLU A 289 13.20 -14.60 -10.27
C GLU A 289 11.67 -14.43 -10.31
N LEU A 290 11.13 -13.22 -10.15
CA LEU A 290 9.66 -13.04 -10.20
C LEU A 290 9.13 -13.31 -11.61
N SER A 291 9.79 -12.79 -12.63
CA SER A 291 9.43 -13.05 -14.03
C SER A 291 9.41 -14.55 -14.35
N LEU A 292 10.46 -15.27 -13.93
CA LEU A 292 10.57 -16.72 -14.12
C LEU A 292 9.50 -17.49 -13.33
N GLU A 293 9.29 -17.17 -12.06
CA GLU A 293 8.29 -17.85 -11.24
C GLU A 293 6.86 -17.56 -11.70
N ARG A 294 6.59 -16.37 -12.25
CA ARG A 294 5.29 -16.06 -12.87
C ARG A 294 5.03 -16.88 -14.13
N ALA A 295 6.05 -17.13 -14.94
CA ALA A 295 5.96 -18.06 -16.06
C ALA A 295 5.65 -19.50 -15.59
N ASN A 296 6.12 -19.85 -14.39
CA ASN A 296 5.83 -21.13 -13.72
C ASN A 296 4.53 -21.14 -12.88
N GLY A 297 3.70 -20.09 -12.98
CA GLY A 297 2.36 -20.05 -12.35
C GLY A 297 2.28 -19.34 -10.99
N LEU A 298 3.36 -18.75 -10.48
CA LEU A 298 3.29 -17.82 -9.35
C LEU A 298 2.45 -16.59 -9.75
N PHE A 299 1.64 -16.05 -8.83
CA PHE A 299 0.72 -14.94 -9.14
C PHE A 299 -0.22 -15.22 -10.35
N LYS A 300 -0.67 -16.48 -10.51
CA LYS A 300 -1.59 -16.85 -11.61
C LYS A 300 -2.80 -15.91 -11.70
N GLY A 301 -3.06 -15.39 -12.89
CA GLY A 301 -4.13 -14.44 -13.17
C GLY A 301 -3.72 -12.97 -13.04
N PHE A 302 -2.70 -12.64 -12.23
CA PHE A 302 -2.22 -11.27 -12.13
C PHE A 302 -1.42 -10.87 -13.37
N ARG A 303 -1.60 -9.60 -13.74
CA ARG A 303 -0.81 -8.89 -14.74
C ARG A 303 0.20 -7.98 -14.07
N GLU A 304 1.25 -7.65 -14.81
CA GLU A 304 2.23 -6.63 -14.47
C GLU A 304 2.50 -5.84 -15.75
N ALA A 305 2.57 -4.52 -15.64
CA ALA A 305 2.86 -3.68 -16.79
C ALA A 305 4.31 -3.88 -17.24
N ILE A 306 4.60 -3.60 -18.51
CA ILE A 306 5.98 -3.68 -19.02
C ILE A 306 6.87 -2.74 -18.22
N ILE A 307 7.91 -3.30 -17.59
CA ILE A 307 8.92 -2.53 -16.86
C ILE A 307 9.81 -1.81 -17.88
N LYS A 308 9.83 -0.48 -17.83
CA LYS A 308 10.62 0.39 -18.71
C LYS A 308 11.68 1.20 -17.98
N PHE A 309 11.99 0.79 -16.76
CA PHE A 309 12.92 1.47 -15.86
C PHE A 309 14.02 0.50 -15.41
N PRO A 310 15.18 1.01 -14.97
CA PRO A 310 16.28 0.17 -14.48
C PRO A 310 15.98 -0.47 -13.11
N PRO A 311 16.73 -1.50 -12.69
CA PRO A 311 16.54 -2.17 -11.40
C PRO A 311 16.54 -1.20 -10.22
N THR A 312 15.70 -1.44 -9.22
CA THR A 312 15.41 -0.48 -8.15
C THR A 312 16.22 -0.72 -6.88
N HIS A 313 17.04 -1.77 -6.84
CA HIS A 313 17.86 -2.16 -5.71
C HIS A 313 19.14 -2.88 -6.19
N LYS A 314 20.31 -2.80 -5.54
CA LYS A 314 20.67 -2.04 -4.34
C LYS A 314 21.57 -0.87 -4.72
N PHE A 315 21.24 0.33 -4.30
CA PHE A 315 22.05 1.52 -4.52
C PHE A 315 23.01 1.80 -3.35
N ARG A 316 24.12 2.47 -3.64
CA ARG A 316 24.85 3.24 -2.63
C ARG A 316 23.97 4.42 -2.22
N ILE A 317 23.69 4.53 -0.92
CA ILE A 317 22.91 5.64 -0.37
C ILE A 317 23.56 6.97 -0.78
N ASP A 318 22.71 7.94 -1.10
CA ASP A 318 23.08 9.28 -1.55
C ASP A 318 23.74 9.33 -2.94
N SER A 319 23.48 8.31 -3.76
CA SER A 319 23.92 8.29 -5.16
C SER A 319 22.94 7.52 -6.06
N ASN A 320 23.20 7.59 -7.37
CA ASN A 320 22.56 6.74 -8.38
C ASN A 320 23.48 5.60 -8.84
N PHE A 321 24.48 5.24 -8.03
CA PHE A 321 25.39 4.13 -8.33
C PHE A 321 24.94 2.86 -7.61
N TYR A 322 24.85 1.76 -8.34
CA TYR A 322 24.60 0.44 -7.76
C TYR A 322 25.77 0.01 -6.87
N MET A 323 25.47 -0.79 -5.85
CA MET A 323 26.48 -1.46 -5.03
C MET A 323 27.24 -2.49 -5.88
N PRO A 324 28.56 -2.36 -6.12
CA PRO A 324 29.29 -3.24 -7.05
C PRO A 324 29.25 -4.73 -6.68
N SER A 325 29.19 -5.04 -5.38
CA SER A 325 29.14 -6.41 -4.87
C SER A 325 27.75 -7.06 -4.95
N ARG A 326 26.75 -6.36 -5.52
CA ARG A 326 25.36 -6.81 -5.56
C ARG A 326 24.82 -6.73 -6.98
N MET A 327 24.16 -7.79 -7.42
CA MET A 327 23.43 -7.78 -8.67
C MET A 327 22.25 -6.80 -8.57
N PRO A 328 22.15 -5.78 -9.44
CA PRO A 328 20.96 -4.94 -9.54
C PRO A 328 19.70 -5.81 -9.76
N SER A 329 18.63 -5.54 -9.02
CA SER A 329 17.41 -6.36 -8.98
C SER A 329 16.13 -5.50 -8.93
N TYR A 330 15.04 -6.04 -9.48
CA TYR A 330 13.71 -5.46 -9.46
C TYR A 330 12.93 -5.96 -8.23
N THR A 331 13.32 -5.48 -7.05
CA THR A 331 12.70 -5.90 -5.77
C THR A 331 11.33 -5.25 -5.55
N ASP A 332 11.13 -4.04 -6.06
CA ASP A 332 9.94 -3.22 -5.83
C ASP A 332 8.98 -3.33 -7.02
N ARG A 333 7.81 -3.94 -6.82
CA ARG A 333 6.92 -4.39 -7.93
C ARG A 333 5.47 -3.99 -7.72
N VAL A 334 4.73 -3.88 -8.83
CA VAL A 334 3.28 -3.63 -8.83
C VAL A 334 2.59 -4.58 -9.80
N LEU A 335 1.86 -5.54 -9.25
CA LEU A 335 1.01 -6.47 -9.98
C LEU A 335 -0.45 -6.12 -9.73
N PHE A 336 -1.32 -6.53 -10.64
CA PHE A 336 -2.74 -6.22 -10.57
C PHE A 336 -3.60 -7.31 -11.19
N TRP A 337 -4.84 -7.41 -10.72
CA TRP A 337 -5.87 -8.32 -11.21
C TRP A 337 -7.21 -7.59 -11.21
N THR A 338 -8.05 -7.90 -12.17
CA THR A 338 -9.40 -7.35 -12.27
C THR A 338 -10.39 -8.41 -12.73
N ASN A 339 -11.67 -8.17 -12.52
CA ASN A 339 -12.71 -9.01 -13.06
C ASN A 339 -13.91 -8.17 -13.53
N PRO A 340 -14.39 -8.35 -14.79
CA PRO A 340 -13.86 -9.26 -15.81
C PRO A 340 -12.49 -8.81 -16.36
N GLU A 341 -11.58 -9.77 -16.56
CA GLU A 341 -10.32 -9.55 -17.28
C GLU A 341 -10.61 -9.39 -18.79
N PRO A 342 -9.80 -8.60 -19.55
CA PRO A 342 -8.71 -7.74 -19.11
C PRO A 342 -9.09 -6.25 -18.94
N ASP A 343 -10.31 -5.87 -19.32
CA ASP A 343 -10.65 -4.47 -19.61
C ASP A 343 -11.02 -3.61 -18.39
N GLY A 344 -11.15 -4.20 -17.21
CA GLY A 344 -11.51 -3.49 -15.98
C GLY A 344 -10.41 -2.58 -15.43
N LEU A 345 -9.14 -2.92 -15.69
CA LEU A 345 -7.99 -2.26 -15.08
C LEU A 345 -6.82 -2.24 -16.06
N THR A 346 -6.35 -1.03 -16.40
CA THR A 346 -5.27 -0.81 -17.36
C THR A 346 -4.18 0.05 -16.75
N ALA A 347 -2.94 -0.43 -16.74
CA ALA A 347 -1.80 0.39 -16.33
C ALA A 347 -1.48 1.45 -17.40
N ILE A 348 -1.55 2.72 -17.01
CA ILE A 348 -1.25 3.89 -17.85
C ILE A 348 0.25 4.20 -17.80
N ARG A 349 0.83 4.12 -16.60
CA ARG A 349 2.25 4.42 -16.37
C ARG A 349 2.79 3.52 -15.29
N TYR A 350 3.92 2.87 -15.54
CA TYR A 350 4.64 2.06 -14.56
C TYR A 350 6.13 2.44 -14.59
N ASP A 351 6.61 3.05 -13.50
CA ASP A 351 7.89 3.75 -13.49
C ASP A 351 8.51 3.81 -12.09
N CYS A 352 9.76 4.23 -12.02
CA CYS A 352 10.45 4.52 -10.76
C CYS A 352 10.77 6.01 -10.64
N VAL A 353 10.96 6.49 -9.41
CA VAL A 353 11.36 7.87 -9.13
C VAL A 353 12.88 7.94 -9.03
N TRP A 354 13.54 8.13 -10.17
CA TRP A 354 15.00 8.02 -10.29
C TRP A 354 15.77 9.06 -9.46
N GLU A 355 15.20 10.24 -9.26
CA GLU A 355 15.84 11.36 -8.57
C GLU A 355 16.03 11.11 -7.07
N VAL A 356 15.28 10.17 -6.48
CA VAL A 356 15.34 9.85 -5.06
C VAL A 356 16.49 8.89 -4.76
N HIS A 357 17.43 9.31 -3.91
CA HIS A 357 18.66 8.57 -3.59
C HIS A 357 18.93 8.41 -2.08
N CYS A 358 18.02 8.84 -1.22
CA CYS A 358 18.20 8.77 0.23
C CYS A 358 17.99 7.37 0.83
N SER A 359 17.48 6.42 0.04
CA SER A 359 17.35 4.99 0.35
C SER A 359 18.22 4.21 -0.64
N ASP A 360 18.59 2.98 -0.29
CA ASP A 360 19.21 2.03 -1.22
C ASP A 360 18.19 1.41 -2.20
N HIS A 361 16.91 1.78 -2.08
CA HIS A 361 15.84 1.52 -3.03
C HIS A 361 15.33 2.80 -3.73
N LYS A 362 14.91 2.65 -4.99
CA LYS A 362 14.12 3.65 -5.72
C LYS A 362 12.62 3.46 -5.44
N PRO A 363 11.85 4.54 -5.19
CA PRO A 363 10.40 4.43 -5.17
C PRO A 363 9.86 3.97 -6.52
N VAL A 364 8.84 3.11 -6.51
CA VAL A 364 8.17 2.60 -7.71
C VAL A 364 6.69 2.94 -7.65
N TYR A 365 6.10 3.31 -8.78
CA TYR A 365 4.68 3.56 -8.85
C TYR A 365 4.06 3.06 -10.15
N CYS A 366 2.79 2.67 -10.07
CA CYS A 366 1.96 2.39 -11.23
C CYS A 366 0.66 3.19 -11.12
N ILE A 367 0.29 3.89 -12.20
CA ILE A 367 -0.98 4.61 -12.35
C ILE A 367 -1.87 3.80 -13.27
N PHE A 368 -3.13 3.63 -12.89
CA PHE A 368 -4.11 2.81 -13.56
C PHE A 368 -5.31 3.64 -14.00
N LYS A 369 -5.87 3.27 -15.16
CA LYS A 369 -7.27 3.51 -15.51
C LYS A 369 -8.08 2.37 -14.93
N MET A 370 -8.94 2.67 -13.97
CA MET A 370 -9.78 1.73 -13.25
C MET A 370 -11.24 1.97 -13.60
N LYS A 371 -11.86 1.02 -14.31
CA LYS A 371 -13.29 1.10 -14.62
C LYS A 371 -14.11 1.08 -13.34
N VAL A 372 -15.22 1.80 -13.35
CA VAL A 372 -16.22 1.71 -12.30
C VAL A 372 -17.58 1.43 -12.91
N MET A 373 -18.43 0.66 -12.22
CA MET A 373 -19.78 0.40 -12.71
C MET A 373 -20.63 1.65 -12.53
N LYS A 374 -21.11 2.21 -13.64
CA LYS A 374 -22.23 3.17 -13.63
C LYS A 374 -23.48 2.40 -13.20
N ASN A 375 -24.37 3.04 -12.44
CA ASN A 375 -25.59 2.39 -11.95
C ASN A 375 -26.41 1.83 -13.11
N SER A 376 -26.42 0.52 -13.28
CA SER A 376 -27.39 -0.18 -14.12
C SER A 376 -28.53 -0.70 -13.23
N PHE A 377 -29.17 0.19 -12.48
CA PHE A 377 -30.47 -0.12 -11.90
C PHE A 377 -31.52 0.37 -12.89
N LYS A 378 -32.15 -0.58 -13.59
CA LYS A 378 -33.48 -0.33 -14.17
C LYS A 378 -34.36 0.11 -13.00
N GLU A 379 -35.05 1.23 -13.15
CA GLU A 379 -36.09 1.69 -12.23
C GLU A 379 -37.13 0.59 -12.04
N THR A 380 -36.91 -0.28 -11.06
CA THR A 380 -37.98 -1.07 -10.47
C THR A 380 -38.06 -0.72 -8.99
N ILE A 381 -38.07 0.58 -8.70
CA ILE A 381 -38.76 1.03 -7.49
C ILE A 381 -40.23 0.85 -7.82
N LYS A 382 -40.81 -0.30 -7.46
CA LYS A 382 -42.24 -0.30 -7.13
C LYS A 382 -42.34 0.65 -5.95
N ILE A 383 -42.71 1.89 -6.25
CA ILE A 383 -43.25 2.80 -5.26
C ILE A 383 -44.48 2.06 -4.75
N ASN A 384 -44.34 1.40 -3.60
CA ASN A 384 -45.51 1.00 -2.81
C ASN A 384 -46.09 2.31 -2.29
N GLY A 385 -46.82 2.98 -3.17
CA GLY A 385 -47.60 4.16 -2.89
C GLY A 385 -49.07 3.78 -2.93
N SER A 386 -49.75 4.19 -1.86
CA SER A 386 -51.21 4.33 -1.72
C SER A 386 -51.93 3.00 -1.41
N VAL A 387 -52.81 2.91 -0.41
CA VAL A 387 -53.69 3.90 0.25
C VAL A 387 -53.83 3.55 1.72
#